data_AF-A0A4R6S2N7-F1
#
_entry.id   AF-A0A4R6S2N7-F1
#
_cell.length_a   1.000
_cell.length_b   1.000
_cell.length_c   1.000
_cell.angle_alpha   90.00
_cell.angle_beta   90.00
_cell.angle_gamma   90.00
#
_symmetry.space_group_name_H-M   'P 1'
#
loop_
_entity.id
_entity.type
_entity.pdbx_description
1 polymer ?
#
loop_
_entity_poly.entity_id
_entity_poly.type
_entity_poly.pdbx_seq_one_letter_code
_entity_poly.pdbx_strand_id
1 'polypeptide(L)' 'MRESGVLRPDADPDKLATGLMAALQGGYLLAETAHDVKPVEIALDMALDHVKSFLAVAPPSE' A
#
# COMPACT_ATOMS: atom_id res chain seq x y z
N MET A 1 12.76 3.53 3.84
CA MET A 1 12.19 2.71 2.73
C MET A 1 12.86 3.00 1.38
N ARG A 2 12.97 4.27 0.93
CA ARG A 2 13.78 4.62 -0.25
C ARG A 2 15.27 4.59 0.00
N GLU A 3 15.72 5.24 1.07
CA GLU A 3 17.15 5.28 1.46
C GLU A 3 17.70 3.90 1.83
N SER A 4 16.82 2.97 2.20
CA SER A 4 17.16 1.57 2.49
C SER A 4 17.15 0.66 1.24
N GLY A 5 16.91 1.21 0.04
CA GLY A 5 16.91 0.47 -1.23
C GLY A 5 15.72 -0.48 -1.44
N VAL A 6 14.69 -0.43 -0.59
CA VAL A 6 13.52 -1.33 -0.66
C VAL A 6 12.51 -0.85 -1.70
N LEU A 7 12.35 0.47 -1.83
CA LEU A 7 11.51 1.10 -2.84
C LEU A 7 12.36 1.65 -3.98
N ARG A 8 11.80 1.63 -5.19
CA ARG A 8 12.42 2.24 -6.37
C ARG A 8 12.76 3.72 -6.13
N PRO A 9 13.77 4.26 -6.83
CA PRO A 9 14.18 5.66 -6.66
C PRO A 9 13.07 6.67 -6.97
N ASP A 10 12.13 6.34 -7.85
CA ASP A 10 11.01 7.17 -8.28
C ASP A 10 9.75 7.00 -7.41
N ALA A 11 9.74 6.06 -6.46
CA ALA A 11 8.67 5.96 -5.49
C ALA A 11 8.65 7.19 -4.57
N ASP A 12 7.48 7.55 -4.05
CA ASP A 12 7.33 8.60 -3.05
C ASP A 12 6.75 7.98 -1.76
N PRO A 13 7.54 7.78 -0.69
CA PRO A 13 7.11 7.00 0.47
C PRO A 13 5.98 7.69 1.23
N ASP A 14 5.98 9.02 1.24
CA ASP A 14 4.97 9.81 1.96
C ASP A 14 3.62 9.70 1.26
N LYS A 15 3.62 9.72 -0.08
CA LYS A 15 2.40 9.45 -0.87
C LYS A 15 1.91 8.02 -0.71
N LEU A 16 2.81 7.04 -0.72
CA LEU A 16 2.45 5.63 -0.54
C LEU A 16 1.86 5.38 0.85
N ALA A 17 2.46 5.94 1.90
CA ALA A 17 1.95 5.86 3.26
C ALA A 17 0.57 6.54 3.39
N THR A 18 0.42 7.74 2.82
CA THR A 18 -0.85 8.47 2.82
C THR A 18 -1.95 7.68 2.10
N GLY A 19 -1.64 7.12 0.92
CA GLY A 19 -2.57 6.30 0.14
C GLY A 19 -3.00 5.04 0.88
N LEU A 20 -2.06 4.34 1.54
CA LEU A 20 -2.35 3.16 2.35
C LEU A 20 -3.27 3.51 3.54
N MET A 21 -2.98 4.61 4.24
CA MET A 21 -3.82 5.09 5.34
C MET A 21 -5.22 5.51 4.88
N ALA A 22 -5.33 6.12 3.71
CA ALA A 22 -6.62 6.49 3.13
C ALA A 22 -7.43 5.25 2.74
N ALA A 23 -6.79 4.22 2.17
CA ALA A 23 -7.44 2.95 1.84
C ALA A 23 -7.96 2.25 3.09
N LEU A 24 -7.18 2.22 4.18
CA LEU A 24 -7.61 1.67 5.46
C LEU A 24 -8.83 2.42 6.02
N GLN A 25 -8.76 3.74 6.10
CA GLN A 25 -9.83 4.57 6.66
C GLN A 25 -11.12 4.51 5.83
N GLY A 26 -11.00 4.59 4.50
CA GLY A 26 -12.15 4.47 3.59
C GLY A 26 -12.74 3.06 3.58
N GLY A 27 -11.90 2.02 3.61
CA GLY A 27 -12.33 0.63 3.71
C GLY A 27 -13.09 0.35 5.00
N TYR A 28 -12.64 0.88 6.15
CA TYR A 28 -13.36 0.77 7.41
C TYR A 28 -14.71 1.49 7.39
N LEU A 29 -14.77 2.69 6.83
CA LEU A 29 -16.04 3.42 6.69
C LEU A 29 -17.07 2.61 5.87
N LEU A 30 -16.63 2.00 4.77
CA LEU A 30 -17.48 1.13 3.95
C LEU A 30 -17.87 -0.14 4.68
N ALA A 31 -16.94 -0.74 5.44
CA ALA A 31 -17.19 -1.94 6.21
C ALA A 31 -18.26 -1.72 7.30
N GLU A 32 -18.17 -0.60 8.03
CA GLU A 32 -19.17 -0.22 9.03
C GLU A 32 -20.54 0.02 8.39
N THR A 33 -20.56 0.69 7.23
CA THR A 33 -21.81 0.95 6.51
C THR A 33 -22.46 -0.34 6.00
N ALA A 34 -21.66 -1.26 5.48
CA ALA A 34 -22.12 -2.53 4.93
C ALA A 34 -22.35 -3.63 5.99
N HIS A 35 -21.85 -3.44 7.22
CA HIS A 35 -21.73 -4.48 8.24
C HIS A 35 -21.01 -5.74 7.71
N ASP A 36 -19.98 -5.52 6.90
CA ASP A 36 -19.18 -6.56 6.25
C ASP A 36 -17.71 -6.11 6.26
N VAL A 37 -16.78 -6.99 6.64
CA VAL A 37 -15.35 -6.69 6.67
C VAL A 37 -14.73 -6.64 5.27
N LYS A 38 -15.37 -7.28 4.28
CA LYS A 38 -14.84 -7.42 2.92
C LYS A 38 -14.34 -6.11 2.26
N PRO A 39 -15.00 -4.95 2.43
CA PRO A 39 -14.52 -3.70 1.84
C PRO A 39 -13.15 -3.25 2.35
N VAL A 40 -12.83 -3.46 3.64
CA VAL A 40 -11.51 -3.09 4.17
C VAL A 40 -10.42 -4.04 3.68
N GLU A 41 -10.74 -5.33 3.57
CA GLU A 41 -9.83 -6.34 3.00
C GLU A 41 -9.45 -5.99 1.57
N ILE A 42 -10.46 -5.75 0.72
CA ILE A 42 -10.25 -5.39 -0.69
C ILE A 42 -9.44 -4.10 -0.81
N ALA A 43 -9.79 -3.06 -0.05
CA ALA A 43 -9.10 -1.78 -0.11
C ALA A 43 -7.63 -1.92 0.31
N LEU A 44 -7.36 -2.69 1.36
CA LEU A 44 -6.00 -2.89 1.86
C LEU A 44 -5.16 -3.74 0.90
N ASP A 45 -5.72 -4.82 0.34
CA ASP A 45 -5.04 -5.65 -0.66
C ASP A 45 -4.62 -4.82 -1.88
N MET A 46 -5.54 -4.00 -2.41
CA MET A 46 -5.25 -3.11 -3.54
C MET A 46 -4.17 -2.08 -3.21
N ALA A 47 -4.21 -1.48 -2.02
CA ALA A 47 -3.20 -0.51 -1.59
C ALA A 47 -1.83 -1.16 -1.40
N LEU A 48 -1.78 -2.37 -0.84
CA LEU A 48 -0.56 -3.15 -0.69
C LEU A 48 0.02 -3.55 -2.04
N ASP A 49 -0.80 -3.99 -2.98
CA ASP A 49 -0.34 -4.32 -4.34
C ASP A 49 0.20 -3.08 -5.07
N HIS A 50 -0.42 -1.91 -4.83
CA HIS A 50 0.11 -0.66 -5.32
C HIS A 50 1.51 -0.36 -4.73
N VAL A 51 1.69 -0.50 -3.40
CA VAL A 51 3.01 -0.34 -2.77
C VAL A 51 4.02 -1.34 -3.31
N LYS A 52 3.63 -2.61 -3.49
CA LYS A 52 4.48 -3.68 -4.04
C LYS A 52 4.98 -3.35 -5.45
N SER A 53 4.16 -2.66 -6.27
CA SER A 53 4.57 -2.23 -7.62
C SER A 53 5.74 -1.24 -7.64
N PHE A 54 6.04 -0.62 -6.49
CA PHE A 54 7.17 0.28 -6.30
C PHE A 54 8.37 -0.37 -5.60
N LEU A 55 8.33 -1.67 -5.30
CA LEU A 55 9.50 -2.34 -4.75
C LEU A 55 10.64 -2.32 -5.77
N ALA A 56 11.85 -2.04 -5.29
CA ALA A 56 13.04 -2.15 -6.12
C ALA A 56 13.25 -3.63 -6.48
N VAL A 57 13.55 -3.92 -7.74
CA VAL A 57 14.11 -5.22 -8.11
C VAL A 57 15.43 -5.35 -7.35
N ALA A 58 15.55 -6.39 -6.52
CA ALA A 58 16.79 -6.69 -5.81
C ALA A 58 17.93 -6.76 -6.84
N PRO A 59 19.08 -6.10 -6.59
CA PRO A 59 20.25 -6.35 -7.43
C PRO A 59 20.57 -7.86 -7.38
N PRO A 60 20.97 -8.48 -8.50
CA PRO A 60 21.38 -9.88 -8.48
C PRO A 60 22.49 -10.04 -7.44
N SER A 61 22.33 -11.00 -6.54
CA SER A 61 23.36 -11.41 -5.60
C SER A 61 24.58 -11.85 -6.42
N GLU A 62 25.66 -11.06 -6.38
CA GLU A 62 26.98 -11.45 -6.88
C GLU A 62 27.76 -12.22 -5.81
#